data_AF-A0A948R666-F1
#
_entry.id   AF-A0A948R666-F1
#
_cell.length_a   1.000
_cell.length_b   1.000
_cell.length_c   1.000
_cell.angle_alpha   90.00
_cell.angle_beta   90.00
_cell.angle_gamma   90.00
#
_symmetry.space_group_name_H-M   'P 1'
#
loop_
_entity.id
_entity.type
_entity.pdbx_description
1 polymer ?
#
loop_
_entity_poly.entity_id
_entity_poly.type
_entity_poly.pdbx_seq_one_letter_code
_entity_poly.pdbx_strand_id
1 'polypeptide(L)' 'MVRSLALIALMALAPVAATAEDMLIIAHRGASAERPEHTLAAYELAIDQGA' A
#
# COMPACT_ATOMS: atom_id res chain seq x y z
N MET A 1 -0.85 27.73 -32.08
CA MET A 1 -0.72 26.27 -32.26
C MET A 1 0.55 25.72 -31.61
N VAL A 2 1.75 26.23 -31.94
CA VAL A 2 3.03 25.74 -31.36
C VAL A 2 3.12 25.90 -29.83
N ARG A 3 2.67 27.04 -29.29
CA ARG A 3 2.63 27.27 -27.83
C ARG A 3 1.70 26.31 -27.09
N SER A 4 0.57 25.96 -27.71
CA SER A 4 -0.40 25.01 -27.17
C SER A 4 0.17 23.59 -27.15
N LEU A 5 0.89 23.18 -28.20
CA LEU A 5 1.60 21.90 -28.23
C LEU A 5 2.71 21.84 -27.17
N ALA A 6 3.47 22.93 -26.98
CA ALA A 6 4.53 22.99 -25.97
C ALA A 6 3.99 22.83 -24.53
N LEU A 7 2.82 23.42 -24.23
CA LEU A 7 2.14 23.27 -22.94
C LEU A 7 1.63 21.85 -22.70
N ILE A 8 1.09 21.19 -23.72
CA ILE A 8 0.62 19.79 -23.63
C ILE A 8 1.81 18.85 -23.40
N ALA A 9 2.90 19.05 -24.15
CA ALA A 9 4.12 18.28 -23.96
C ALA A 9 4.69 18.46 -22.54
N LEU A 10 4.69 19.69 -22.00
CA LEU A 10 5.18 19.95 -20.64
C LEU A 10 4.32 19.26 -19.57
N MET A 11 3.00 19.22 -19.74
CA MET A 11 2.09 18.53 -18.81
C MET A 11 2.21 17.01 -18.88
N ALA A 12 2.53 16.44 -20.05
CA ALA A 12 2.72 15.00 -20.22
C ALA A 12 4.02 14.45 -19.59
N LEU A 13 5.02 15.32 -19.37
CA LEU A 13 6.28 14.97 -18.71
C LEU A 13 6.25 15.19 -17.19
N ALA A 14 5.16 15.69 -16.62
CA ALA A 14 5.04 15.86 -15.18
C ALA A 14 4.91 14.47 -14.50
N PRO A 15 5.74 14.15 -13.50
CA PRO A 15 5.58 12.91 -12.74
C PRO A 15 4.25 12.96 -11.99
N VAL A 16 3.39 11.98 -12.23
CA VAL A 16 2.20 11.78 -11.41
C VAL A 16 2.69 11.29 -10.04
N ALA A 17 2.58 12.14 -9.03
CA ALA A 17 2.81 11.73 -7.67
C ALA A 17 1.72 10.72 -7.28
N ALA A 18 2.10 9.46 -7.09
CA ALA A 18 1.22 8.49 -6.48
C ALA A 18 1.01 8.90 -5.02
N THR A 19 -0.24 9.10 -4.63
CA THR A 19 -0.61 9.19 -3.22
C THR A 19 -0.31 7.82 -2.60
N ALA A 20 0.74 7.74 -1.77
CA ALA A 20 0.98 6.58 -0.94
C ALA A 20 -0.13 6.57 0.13
N GLU A 21 -1.23 5.88 -0.16
CA GLU A 21 -2.09 5.42 0.92
C GLU A 21 -1.32 4.35 1.70
N ASP A 22 -1.43 4.38 3.03
CA ASP A 22 -0.82 3.35 3.86
C ASP A 22 -1.34 1.99 3.40
N MET A 23 -0.42 1.11 3.00
CA MET A 23 -0.76 -0.22 2.52
C MET A 23 -1.44 -1.00 3.64
N LEU A 24 -2.73 -1.31 3.47
CA LEU A 24 -3.47 -2.13 4.42
C LEU A 24 -2.97 -3.58 4.36
N ILE A 25 -2.37 -4.03 5.45
CA ILE A 25 -2.03 -5.44 5.68
C ILE A 25 -3.22 -6.10 6.37
N ILE A 26 -3.57 -7.33 5.97
CA ILE A 26 -4.65 -8.11 6.61
C ILE A 26 -4.08 -9.48 6.97
N ALA A 27 -3.84 -9.72 8.26
CA ALA A 27 -3.39 -11.02 8.74
C ALA A 27 -4.52 -12.07 8.68
N HIS A 28 -4.60 -12.79 7.57
CA HIS A 28 -5.60 -13.84 7.38
C HIS A 28 -5.44 -14.95 8.44
N ARG A 29 -6.37 -14.96 9.41
CA ARG A 29 -6.44 -15.90 10.55
C ARG A 29 -5.35 -15.69 11.62
N GLY A 30 -4.76 -14.48 11.69
CA GLY A 30 -3.60 -14.15 12.52
C GLY A 30 -2.27 -14.50 11.86
N ALA A 31 -1.17 -14.52 12.62
CA ALA A 31 0.16 -14.98 12.19
C ALA A 31 0.19 -16.51 12.04
N SER A 32 -0.56 -17.02 11.06
CA SER A 32 -0.89 -18.44 10.89
C SER A 32 0.28 -19.32 10.43
N ALA A 33 1.36 -18.71 9.93
CA ALA A 33 2.60 -19.42 9.63
C ALA A 33 3.44 -19.69 10.89
N GLU A 34 3.33 -18.83 11.91
CA GLU A 34 4.13 -18.88 13.12
C GLU A 34 3.40 -19.47 14.33
N ARG A 35 2.07 -19.35 14.37
CA ARG A 35 1.23 -19.76 15.50
C ARG A 35 -0.06 -20.43 15.02
N PRO A 36 -0.71 -21.27 15.84
CA PRO A 36 -1.99 -21.88 15.46
C PRO A 36 -3.02 -20.82 15.07
N GLU A 37 -3.55 -20.95 13.86
CA GLU A 37 -4.59 -20.09 13.29
C GLU A 37 -5.83 -19.94 14.19
N HIS A 38 -6.50 -18.79 14.11
CA HIS A 38 -7.68 -18.46 14.93
C HIS A 38 -7.47 -18.55 16.45
N THR A 39 -6.26 -18.34 16.93
CA THR A 39 -5.97 -18.25 18.36
C THR A 39 -5.61 -16.82 18.78
N LEU A 40 -5.77 -16.50 20.06
CA LEU A 40 -5.31 -15.23 20.63
C LEU A 40 -3.83 -15.00 20.34
N ALA A 41 -3.00 -16.03 20.51
CA ALA A 41 -1.57 -15.93 20.26
C ALA A 41 -1.28 -15.55 18.79
N ALA A 42 -1.99 -16.10 17.80
CA ALA A 42 -1.79 -15.72 16.40
C ALA A 42 -2.23 -14.27 16.10
N TYR A 43 -3.30 -13.79 16.73
CA TYR A 43 -3.75 -12.40 16.58
C TYR A 43 -2.81 -11.40 17.26
N GLU A 44 -2.33 -11.71 18.46
CA GLU A 44 -1.37 -10.88 19.19
C GLU A 44 -0.08 -10.65 18.37
N LEU A 45 0.48 -11.72 17.78
CA LEU A 45 1.68 -11.58 16.95
C LEU A 45 1.41 -10.76 15.67
N ALA A 46 0.25 -10.96 15.05
CA ALA A 46 -0.11 -10.18 13.86
C ALA A 46 -0.16 -8.67 14.18
N ILE A 47 -0.77 -8.30 15.32
CA ILE A 47 -0.81 -6.92 15.79
C ILE A 47 0.61 -6.39 16.07
N ASP A 48 1.45 -7.17 16.75
CA ASP A 48 2.84 -6.79 17.05
C ASP A 48 3.68 -6.58 15.77
N GLN A 49 3.37 -7.31 14.70
CA GLN A 49 4.03 -7.21 13.39
C GLN A 49 3.49 -6.05 12.54
N GLY A 50 2.43 -5.35 12.98
CA GLY A 50 1.83 -4.23 12.27
C GLY A 50 0.85 -4.64 11.17
N ALA A 51 0.27 -5.83 11.28
CA ALA A 51 -0.84 -6.27 10.43
C ALA A 51 -2.21 -5.77 10.91
#